data_AF-A0A9W4A9T8-F1
#
_entry.id   AF-A0A9W4A9T8-F1
#
_cell.length_a   1.000
_cell.length_b   1.000
_cell.length_c   1.000
_cell.angle_alpha   90.00
_cell.angle_beta   90.00
_cell.angle_gamma   90.00
#
_symmetry.space_group_name_H-M   'P 1'
#
loop_
_entity.id
_entity.type
_entity.pdbx_description
1 polymer ?
#
loop_
_entity_poly.entity_id
_entity_poly.type
_entity_poly.pdbx_seq_one_letter_code
_entity_poly.pdbx_strand_id
1 'polypeptide(L)'
;MTPQFTGALTQKIPYLILTGYWGGGEQDMICLENDKQWAYLKHFNVKWFYATSKYPVGYGVNYYEEPECMNYKGNIDGSTSFRVGNAVDIGQNSWIPEKHVIIK
;
A
#
# COMPACT_ATOMS: atom_id res chain seq x y z
N MET A 1 12.68 9.94 -11.28
CA MET A 1 12.30 9.54 -12.64
C MET A 1 11.39 10.62 -13.21
N THR A 2 11.50 10.94 -14.50
CA THR A 2 10.56 11.86 -15.16
C THR A 2 9.46 11.00 -15.78
N PRO A 3 8.17 11.16 -15.40
CA PRO A 3 7.08 10.40 -16.00
C PRO A 3 6.98 10.69 -17.50
N GLN A 4 6.85 9.66 -18.32
CA GLN A 4 6.60 9.80 -19.75
C GLN A 4 5.09 9.70 -20.02
N PHE A 5 4.54 10.65 -20.78
CA PHE A 5 3.13 10.59 -21.20
C PHE A 5 2.92 9.47 -22.21
N THR A 6 1.96 8.58 -21.95
CA THR A 6 1.65 7.42 -22.79
C THR A 6 0.20 7.38 -23.28
N GLY A 7 -0.67 8.26 -22.78
CA GLY A 7 -2.09 8.33 -23.16
C GLY A 7 -2.99 8.93 -22.09
N ALA A 8 -4.30 8.93 -22.34
CA ALA A 8 -5.32 9.42 -21.41
C ALA A 8 -6.40 8.36 -21.14
N LEU A 9 -6.80 8.22 -19.88
CA LEU A 9 -7.98 7.43 -19.50
C LEU A 9 -9.24 8.22 -19.81
N THR A 10 -10.07 7.72 -20.71
CA THR A 10 -11.33 8.38 -21.13
C THR A 10 -12.58 7.74 -20.55
N GLN A 11 -12.45 6.53 -20.00
CA GLN A 11 -13.56 5.80 -19.37
C GLN A 11 -13.58 6.08 -17.86
N LYS A 12 -14.76 6.42 -17.33
CA LYS A 12 -14.96 6.67 -15.90
C LYS A 12 -15.51 5.41 -15.22
N ILE A 13 -14.64 4.44 -15.00
CA ILE A 13 -14.91 3.20 -14.28
C ILE A 13 -13.96 3.05 -13.08
N PRO A 14 -14.23 2.15 -12.12
CA PRO A 14 -13.25 1.82 -11.08
C PRO A 14 -12.02 1.12 -11.69
N TYR A 15 -10.83 1.52 -11.24
CA TYR A 15 -9.55 0.90 -11.58
C TYR A 15 -8.89 0.33 -10.33
N LEU A 16 -8.25 -0.83 -10.46
CA LEU A 16 -7.46 -1.41 -9.38
C LEU A 16 -6.10 -0.70 -9.32
N ILE A 17 -5.70 -0.26 -8.13
CA ILE A 17 -4.35 0.29 -7.91
C ILE A 17 -3.43 -0.88 -7.57
N LEU A 18 -2.39 -1.10 -8.37
CA LEU A 18 -1.42 -2.17 -8.13
C LEU A 18 -0.28 -1.73 -7.22
N THR A 19 0.17 -0.49 -7.37
CA THR A 19 1.24 0.09 -6.56
C THR A 19 1.17 1.62 -6.56
N GLY A 20 1.92 2.26 -5.68
CA GLY A 20 1.99 3.71 -5.58
C GLY A 20 3.42 4.22 -5.41
N TYR A 21 3.63 5.45 -5.85
CA TYR A 21 4.83 6.23 -5.62
C TYR A 21 4.47 7.39 -4.68
N TRP A 22 5.16 7.47 -3.55
CA TRP A 22 4.86 8.41 -2.46
C TRP A 22 5.92 9.52 -2.40
N GLY A 23 5.95 10.35 -3.44
CA GLY A 23 6.84 11.51 -3.54
C GLY A 23 6.42 12.70 -2.66
N GLY A 24 5.18 12.70 -2.16
CA GLY A 24 4.60 13.72 -1.30
C GLY A 24 3.60 14.61 -2.04
N GLY A 25 2.37 14.65 -1.53
CA GLY A 25 1.32 15.58 -1.95
C GLY A 25 1.00 15.46 -3.44
N GLU A 26 1.25 16.53 -4.20
CA GLU A 26 0.94 16.62 -5.63
C GLU A 26 1.79 15.68 -6.51
N GLN A 27 2.85 15.10 -5.95
CA GLN A 27 3.75 14.17 -6.65
C GLN A 27 3.36 12.70 -6.44
N ASP A 28 2.36 12.42 -5.60
CA ASP A 28 1.91 11.05 -5.39
C ASP A 28 1.29 10.48 -6.67
N MET A 29 1.72 9.28 -7.05
CA MET A 29 1.25 8.59 -8.25
C MET A 29 0.78 7.18 -7.92
N ILE A 30 -0.17 6.69 -8.70
CA ILE A 30 -0.73 5.33 -8.61
C ILE A 30 -0.56 4.62 -9.95
N CYS A 31 -0.24 3.34 -9.90
CA CYS A 31 -0.14 2.46 -11.06
C CYS A 31 -1.44 1.65 -11.19
N LEU A 32 -2.09 1.71 -12.36
CA LEU A 32 -3.45 1.17 -12.56
C LEU A 32 -3.50 -0.14 -13.35
N GLU A 33 -2.41 -0.52 -13.99
CA GLU A 33 -2.27 -1.79 -14.71
C GLU A 33 -0.80 -2.24 -14.62
N ASN A 34 -0.14 -2.50 -15.75
CA ASN A 34 1.29 -2.73 -15.78
C ASN A 34 2.07 -1.51 -15.25
N ASP A 35 3.30 -1.76 -14.81
CA ASP A 35 4.32 -0.86 -14.27
C ASP A 35 4.68 0.35 -15.17
N LYS A 36 3.91 0.59 -16.23
CA LYS A 36 3.99 1.70 -17.18
C LYS A 36 2.77 2.63 -17.15
N GLN A 37 1.67 2.28 -16.49
CA GLN A 37 0.45 3.09 -16.43
C GLN A 37 0.31 3.83 -15.10
N TRP A 38 1.12 4.89 -14.96
CA TRP A 38 1.13 5.75 -13.79
C TRP A 38 0.24 6.97 -14.00
N ALA A 39 -0.56 7.32 -12.99
CA ALA A 39 -1.38 8.52 -12.97
C ALA A 39 -1.22 9.25 -11.63
N TYR A 40 -1.33 10.58 -11.64
CA TYR A 40 -1.29 11.36 -10.40
C TYR A 40 -2.51 11.06 -9.53
N LEU A 41 -2.26 10.78 -8.25
CA LEU A 41 -3.29 10.40 -7.28
C LEU A 41 -4.39 11.47 -7.15
N LYS A 42 -4.02 12.75 -7.21
CA LYS A 42 -4.93 13.90 -7.06
C LYS A 42 -6.10 13.94 -8.05
N HIS A 43 -6.05 13.16 -9.12
CA HIS A 43 -7.13 13.05 -10.10
C HIS A 43 -8.15 11.95 -9.78
N PHE A 44 -7.99 11.24 -8.67
CA PHE A 44 -8.82 10.10 -8.29
C PHE A 44 -9.42 10.26 -6.90
N ASN A 45 -10.67 9.84 -6.76
CA ASN A 45 -11.24 9.51 -5.46
C ASN A 45 -10.91 8.06 -5.15
N VAL A 46 -10.01 7.83 -4.20
CA VAL A 46 -9.51 6.48 -3.91
C VAL A 46 -10.16 5.88 -2.67
N LYS A 47 -10.58 4.62 -2.81
CA LYS A 47 -10.89 3.74 -1.68
C LYS A 47 -9.69 2.82 -1.47
N TRP A 48 -8.97 3.04 -0.38
CA TRP A 48 -7.81 2.23 -0.03
C TRP A 48 -8.24 0.92 0.61
N PHE A 49 -7.47 -0.13 0.35
CA PHE A 49 -7.51 -1.33 1.15
C PHE A 49 -6.86 -1.06 2.51
N TYR A 50 -7.42 -1.65 3.55
CA TYR A 50 -6.88 -1.62 4.90
C TYR A 50 -6.60 -3.03 5.41
N ALA A 51 -5.45 -3.19 6.05
CA ALA A 51 -5.04 -4.39 6.76
C ALA A 51 -5.31 -4.25 8.25
N THR A 52 -5.99 -5.23 8.83
CA THR A 52 -6.24 -5.34 10.26
C THR A 52 -5.66 -6.64 10.81
N SER A 53 -5.14 -6.64 12.03
CA SER A 53 -4.70 -7.87 12.70
C SER A 53 -5.83 -8.91 12.72
N LYS A 54 -5.49 -10.18 12.49
CA LYS A 54 -6.41 -11.31 12.70
C LYS A 54 -6.62 -11.63 14.18
N TYR A 55 -5.74 -11.12 15.03
CA TYR A 55 -5.71 -11.45 16.45
C TYR A 55 -6.34 -10.32 17.29
N PRO A 56 -6.84 -10.63 18.50
CA PRO A 56 -7.35 -9.62 19.42
C PRO A 56 -6.31 -8.56 19.77
N VAL A 57 -6.78 -7.38 20.15
CA VAL A 57 -5.93 -6.31 20.67
C VAL A 57 -5.12 -6.80 21.87
N GLY A 58 -3.83 -6.48 21.89
CA GLY A 58 -2.85 -6.96 22.87
C GLY A 58 -2.07 -8.18 22.40
N TYR A 59 -2.46 -8.83 21.29
CA TYR A 59 -1.68 -9.87 20.67
C TYR A 59 -0.62 -9.27 19.74
N GLY A 60 0.66 -9.47 20.08
CA GLY A 60 1.78 -8.95 19.31
C GLY A 60 1.88 -9.58 17.92
N VAL A 61 1.93 -8.75 16.87
CA VAL A 61 2.22 -9.17 15.49
C VAL A 61 3.51 -8.54 15.02
N ASN A 62 4.49 -9.37 14.67
CA ASN A 62 5.80 -8.90 14.23
C ASN A 62 5.72 -8.23 12.86
N TYR A 63 6.54 -7.19 12.68
CA TYR A 63 6.85 -6.58 11.40
C TYR A 63 8.36 -6.55 11.17
N TYR A 64 8.74 -6.45 9.89
CA TYR A 64 10.10 -6.68 9.42
C TYR A 64 10.60 -5.51 8.56
N GLU A 65 11.91 -5.38 8.38
CA GLU A 65 12.51 -4.35 7.54
C GLU A 65 12.27 -4.56 6.04
N GLU A 66 12.05 -5.81 5.62
CA GLU A 66 11.80 -6.18 4.23
C GLU A 66 10.69 -7.24 4.14
N PRO A 67 9.95 -7.34 3.02
CA PRO A 67 8.85 -8.30 2.87
C PRO A 67 9.31 -9.77 2.91
N GLU A 68 10.52 -10.04 2.41
CA GLU A 68 11.05 -11.40 2.21
C GLU A 68 12.18 -11.78 3.17
N CYS A 69 12.89 -10.80 3.75
CA CYS A 69 13.95 -11.03 4.73
C CYS A 69 13.41 -10.91 6.17
N MET A 70 13.64 -11.94 7.00
CA MET A 70 13.19 -12.04 8.39
C MET A 70 13.94 -11.12 9.37
N ASN A 71 14.34 -9.92 8.95
CA ASN A 71 14.96 -8.93 9.84
C ASN A 71 13.88 -8.29 10.72
N TYR A 72 13.70 -8.86 11.91
CA TYR A 72 12.74 -8.39 12.89
C TYR A 72 13.01 -6.92 13.26
N LYS A 73 11.95 -6.10 13.22
CA LYS A 73 12.03 -4.67 13.53
C LYS A 73 11.20 -4.29 14.76
N GLY A 74 10.09 -4.99 14.98
CA GLY A 74 9.21 -4.73 16.12
C GLY A 74 7.91 -5.49 16.04
N ASN A 75 6.96 -5.14 16.91
CA ASN A 75 5.60 -5.66 16.90
C ASN A 75 4.55 -4.54 16.97
N ILE A 76 3.41 -4.77 16.32
CA ILE A 76 2.16 -4.03 16.58
C ILE A 76 1.33 -4.80 17.63
N ASP A 77 0.37 -4.14 18.26
CA ASP A 77 -0.55 -4.74 19.24
C ASP A 77 -1.92 -5.13 18.66
N GLY A 78 -2.13 -4.91 17.36
CA GLY A 78 -3.39 -5.20 16.67
C GLY A 78 -4.52 -4.19 16.89
N SER A 79 -4.29 -3.10 17.62
CA SER A 79 -5.30 -2.03 17.85
C SER A 79 -5.55 -1.15 16.63
N THR A 80 -4.60 -1.10 15.69
CA THR A 80 -4.56 -0.15 14.60
C THR A 80 -4.69 -0.84 13.25
N SER A 81 -5.43 -0.21 12.33
CA SER A 81 -5.54 -0.64 10.93
C SER A 81 -4.55 0.13 10.07
N PHE A 82 -3.95 -0.52 9.09
CA PHE A 82 -2.92 0.07 8.23
C PHE A 82 -3.37 0.08 6.77
N ARG A 83 -2.97 1.10 6.02
CA ARG A 83 -3.27 1.19 4.59
C ARG A 83 -2.41 0.18 3.83
N VAL A 84 -2.98 -0.54 2.88
CA VAL A 84 -2.26 -1.48 2.02
C VAL A 84 -1.75 -0.77 0.77
N GLY A 85 -0.47 -0.98 0.46
CA GLY A 85 0.19 -0.55 -0.78
C GLY A 85 0.51 -1.74 -1.67
N ASN A 86 1.75 -1.81 -2.16
CA ASN A 86 2.29 -2.98 -2.88
C ASN A 86 2.47 -4.22 -1.97
N ALA A 87 2.58 -4.00 -0.66
CA ALA A 87 2.43 -5.00 0.39
C ALA A 87 1.83 -4.31 1.63
N VAL A 88 1.69 -5.05 2.74
CA VAL A 88 1.24 -4.49 4.03
C VAL A 88 2.39 -3.72 4.67
N ASP A 89 2.71 -2.57 4.08
CA ASP A 89 3.64 -1.59 4.64
C ASP A 89 2.89 -0.74 5.66
N ILE A 90 3.32 -0.81 6.91
CA ILE A 90 2.78 0.02 7.99
C ILE A 90 3.50 1.38 8.10
N GLY A 91 4.41 1.67 7.18
CA GLY A 91 5.20 2.89 7.07
C GLY A 91 6.65 2.69 7.51
N GLN A 92 7.53 3.57 7.01
CA GLN A 92 8.98 3.55 7.30
C GLN A 92 9.67 2.24 6.89
N ASN A 93 9.21 1.58 5.83
CA ASN A 93 9.76 0.29 5.36
C ASN A 93 9.57 -0.79 6.45
N SER A 94 8.31 -1.03 6.82
CA SER A 94 7.92 -1.94 7.90
C SER A 94 6.83 -2.87 7.41
N TRP A 95 7.14 -4.15 7.29
CA TRP A 95 6.32 -5.10 6.55
C TRP A 95 5.68 -6.14 7.46
N ILE A 96 4.36 -6.31 7.38
CA ILE A 96 3.64 -7.38 8.08
C ILE A 96 3.32 -8.51 7.08
N PRO A 97 3.64 -9.78 7.40
CA PRO A 97 3.25 -10.89 6.55
C PRO A 97 1.73 -11.01 6.43
N GLU A 98 1.22 -11.12 5.20
CA GLU A 98 -0.23 -11.17 4.91
C GLU A 98 -0.98 -12.26 5.69
N LYS A 99 -0.32 -13.37 6.02
CA LYS A 99 -0.89 -14.45 6.83
C LYS A 99 -1.42 -13.97 8.19
N HIS A 100 -0.94 -12.85 8.72
CA HIS A 100 -1.35 -12.30 10.02
C HIS A 100 -2.42 -11.20 9.94
N VAL A 101 -2.83 -10.78 8.74
CA VAL A 101 -3.79 -9.67 8.56
C VAL A 101 -4.96 -10.02 7.65
N ILE A 102 -6.08 -9.32 7.85
CA ILE A 102 -7.23 -9.34 6.96
C ILE A 102 -7.19 -8.06 6.14
N ILE A 103 -7.21 -8.16 4.82
CA ILE A 103 -7.25 -7.04 3.89
C ILE A 103 -8.69 -6.82 3.42
N LYS A 104 -9.21 -5.60 3.53
CA LYS A 104 -10.57 -5.20 3.14
C LYS A 104 -10.60 -3.86 2.44
#